data_AF-A0A7C5AMV1-F1
#
_entry.id   AF-A0A7C5AMV1-F1
#
_cell.length_a   1.000
_cell.length_b   1.000
_cell.length_c   1.000
_cell.angle_alpha   90.00
_cell.angle_beta   90.00
_cell.angle_gamma   90.00
#
_symmetry.space_group_name_H-M   'P 1'
#
loop_
_entity.id
_entity.type
_entity.pdbx_description
1 polymer ?
#
loop_
_entity_poly.entity_id
_entity_poly.type
_entity_poly.pdbx_seq_one_letter_code
_entity_poly.pdbx_strand_id
1 'polypeptide(L)'
;MADIIDLDRFRRKLAADKGFRTWLRRFQDQFGPDTRLADLNPETLLYLATPGEETLYVFFDLVMGTMGLGGSARFRLDDLDTPVKLRIMDTAFALMDRVRFELMRRLGWVEDVPDEDRPLITLVQEAWQKGPAFVRKVPRLAGHHPDYENYRKLNPRDQGTAIRRLIPKAVAQYRVMVKGVSP
;
A
#
# COMPACT_ATOMS: atom_id res chain seq x y z
N MET A 1 -22.26 -13.79 -19.34
CA MET A 1 -21.95 -13.13 -18.05
C MET A 1 -21.04 -14.00 -17.19
N ALA A 2 -21.29 -15.31 -17.07
CA ALA A 2 -20.38 -16.25 -16.41
C ALA A 2 -18.96 -16.26 -17.00
N ASP A 3 -18.80 -16.24 -18.32
CA ASP A 3 -17.47 -16.27 -18.98
C ASP A 3 -16.62 -15.00 -18.70
N ILE A 4 -17.28 -13.85 -18.56
CA ILE A 4 -16.62 -12.56 -18.25
C ILE A 4 -16.16 -12.56 -16.78
N ILE A 5 -16.98 -13.11 -15.87
CA ILE A 5 -16.65 -13.24 -14.46
C ILE A 5 -15.44 -14.17 -14.27
N ASP A 6 -15.36 -15.26 -15.07
CA ASP A 6 -14.23 -16.18 -15.02
C ASP A 6 -12.94 -15.55 -15.57
N LEU A 7 -13.05 -14.78 -16.67
CA LEU A 7 -11.92 -14.03 -17.25
C LEU A 7 -11.32 -13.00 -16.30
N ASP A 8 -12.14 -12.22 -15.60
CA ASP A 8 -11.64 -11.21 -14.66
C ASP A 8 -11.04 -11.85 -13.40
N ARG A 9 -11.58 -12.98 -12.95
CA ARG A 9 -10.99 -13.76 -11.86
C ARG A 9 -9.65 -14.36 -12.28
N PHE A 10 -9.56 -14.92 -13.47
CA PHE A 10 -8.33 -15.47 -14.03
C PHE A 10 -7.25 -14.40 -14.20
N ARG A 11 -7.58 -13.24 -14.75
CA ARG A 11 -6.66 -12.10 -14.90
C ARG A 11 -6.14 -11.61 -13.55
N ARG A 12 -7.02 -11.48 -12.55
CA ARG A 12 -6.63 -11.11 -11.19
C ARG A 12 -5.70 -12.14 -10.55
N LYS A 13 -6.01 -13.42 -10.71
CA LYS A 13 -5.13 -14.50 -10.24
C LYS A 13 -3.75 -14.43 -10.89
N LEU A 14 -3.67 -14.28 -12.21
CA LEU A 14 -2.40 -14.15 -12.92
C LEU A 14 -1.60 -12.92 -12.47
N ALA A 15 -2.28 -11.80 -12.21
CA ALA A 15 -1.66 -10.60 -11.69
C ALA A 15 -1.12 -10.80 -10.27
N ALA A 16 -1.88 -11.48 -9.39
CA ALA A 16 -1.45 -11.85 -8.04
C ALA A 16 -0.24 -12.79 -8.06
N ASP A 17 -0.28 -13.85 -8.85
CA ASP A 17 0.81 -14.83 -8.98
C ASP A 17 2.13 -14.17 -9.44
N LYS A 18 2.02 -13.13 -10.26
CA LYS A 18 3.17 -12.33 -10.71
C LYS A 18 3.60 -11.30 -9.67
N GLY A 19 2.65 -10.54 -9.10
CA GLY A 19 2.91 -9.45 -8.16
C GLY A 19 3.45 -9.92 -6.81
N PHE A 20 2.93 -11.03 -6.28
CA PHE A 20 3.33 -11.58 -4.98
C PHE A 20 4.47 -12.59 -5.04
N ARG A 21 5.04 -12.84 -6.22
CA ARG A 21 6.09 -13.86 -6.40
C ARG A 21 7.26 -13.70 -5.43
N THR A 22 7.71 -12.47 -5.19
CA THR A 22 8.83 -12.19 -4.27
C THR A 22 8.37 -12.02 -2.83
N TRP A 23 7.09 -11.73 -2.61
CA TRP A 23 6.49 -11.52 -1.29
C TRP A 23 6.32 -12.84 -0.53
N LEU A 24 5.90 -13.91 -1.19
CA LEU A 24 5.78 -15.24 -0.58
C LEU A 24 7.09 -15.69 0.08
N ARG A 25 8.22 -15.49 -0.62
CA ARG A 25 9.55 -15.84 -0.10
C ARG A 25 9.99 -14.93 1.05
N ARG A 26 9.57 -13.65 1.05
CA ARG A 26 10.02 -12.63 2.00
C ARG A 26 9.24 -12.64 3.31
N PHE A 27 7.92 -12.79 3.24
CA PHE A 27 7.03 -12.61 4.40
C PHE A 27 6.54 -13.92 5.01
N GLN A 28 6.74 -15.06 4.33
CA GLN A 28 6.17 -16.35 4.72
C GLN A 28 4.64 -16.32 4.94
N ASP A 29 3.97 -15.32 4.36
CA ASP A 29 2.52 -15.14 4.34
C ASP A 29 1.93 -15.66 3.02
N GLN A 30 0.65 -16.06 3.05
CA GLN A 30 -0.09 -16.40 1.84
C GLN A 30 -0.77 -15.16 1.26
N PHE A 31 -0.41 -14.82 0.03
CA PHE A 31 -1.01 -13.72 -0.73
C PHE A 31 -1.73 -14.27 -1.95
N GLY A 32 -2.91 -13.72 -2.26
CA GLY A 32 -3.76 -14.16 -3.36
C GLY A 32 -4.49 -12.99 -4.04
N PRO A 33 -5.32 -13.29 -5.04
CA PRO A 33 -6.02 -12.27 -5.84
C PRO A 33 -6.97 -11.39 -5.02
N ASP A 34 -7.42 -11.87 -3.87
CA ASP A 34 -8.36 -11.17 -3.00
C ASP A 34 -7.70 -10.60 -1.73
N THR A 35 -6.38 -10.72 -1.57
CA THR A 35 -5.67 -10.21 -0.38
C THR A 35 -5.77 -8.68 -0.31
N ARG A 36 -6.33 -8.16 0.77
CA ARG A 36 -6.47 -6.73 1.07
C ARG A 36 -5.40 -6.25 2.04
N LEU A 37 -5.28 -4.94 2.22
CA LEU A 37 -4.40 -4.36 3.24
C LEU A 37 -4.80 -4.79 4.66
N ALA A 38 -6.10 -4.89 4.92
CA ALA A 38 -6.64 -5.35 6.20
C ALA A 38 -6.25 -6.80 6.53
N ASP A 39 -5.96 -7.62 5.52
CA ASP A 39 -5.61 -9.04 5.71
C ASP A 39 -4.12 -9.25 6.02
N LEU A 40 -3.28 -8.21 5.90
CA LEU A 40 -1.85 -8.30 6.18
C LEU A 40 -1.59 -8.57 7.67
N ASN A 41 -0.69 -9.50 7.97
CA ASN A 41 -0.28 -9.72 9.35
C ASN A 41 0.47 -8.47 9.91
N PRO A 42 0.54 -8.30 11.25
CA PRO A 42 1.14 -7.11 11.83
C PRO A 42 2.62 -6.88 11.47
N GLU A 43 3.42 -7.93 11.33
CA GLU A 43 4.84 -7.84 10.97
C GLU A 43 5.05 -7.42 9.52
N THR A 44 4.32 -8.04 8.59
CA THR A 44 4.27 -7.69 7.17
C THR A 44 3.84 -6.24 6.98
N LEU A 45 2.77 -5.80 7.66
CA LEU A 45 2.31 -4.42 7.60
C LEU A 45 3.36 -3.44 8.14
N LEU A 46 3.99 -3.76 9.27
CA LEU A 46 5.04 -2.93 9.86
C LEU A 46 6.26 -2.81 8.95
N TYR A 47 6.68 -3.93 8.32
CA TYR A 47 7.77 -3.93 7.36
C TYR A 47 7.47 -3.01 6.17
N LEU A 48 6.29 -3.17 5.56
CA LEU A 48 5.88 -2.39 4.38
C LEU A 48 5.69 -0.90 4.70
N ALA A 49 5.28 -0.55 5.92
CA ALA A 49 5.11 0.83 6.35
C ALA A 49 6.44 1.52 6.71
N THR A 50 7.45 0.75 7.10
CA THR A 50 8.76 1.25 7.54
C THR A 50 9.55 1.82 6.35
N PRO A 51 10.09 3.04 6.45
CA PRO A 51 10.92 3.60 5.39
C PRO A 51 12.22 2.79 5.23
N GLY A 52 12.61 2.53 3.97
CA GLY A 52 13.85 1.83 3.63
C GLY A 52 13.92 1.51 2.14
N GLU A 53 15.13 1.44 1.60
CA GLU A 53 15.35 1.12 0.18
C GLU A 53 14.84 -0.28 -0.16
N GLU A 54 15.15 -1.27 0.69
CA GLU A 54 14.64 -2.64 0.56
C GLU A 54 13.11 -2.70 0.49
N THR A 55 12.43 -1.95 1.35
CA THR A 55 10.97 -1.84 1.35
C THR A 55 10.47 -1.25 0.03
N LEU A 56 11.16 -0.25 -0.52
CA LEU A 56 10.78 0.36 -1.78
C LEU A 56 10.89 -0.64 -2.96
N TYR A 57 11.94 -1.46 -3.00
CA TYR A 57 12.05 -2.53 -4.00
C TYR A 57 10.92 -3.56 -3.89
N VAL A 58 10.41 -3.84 -2.69
CA VAL A 58 9.24 -4.73 -2.50
C VAL A 58 8.00 -4.17 -3.21
N PHE A 59 7.79 -2.85 -3.17
CA PHE A 59 6.71 -2.20 -3.91
C PHE A 59 6.98 -2.17 -5.41
N PHE A 60 8.22 -1.93 -5.85
CA PHE A 60 8.57 -1.98 -7.28
C PHE A 60 8.28 -3.35 -7.89
N ASP A 61 8.69 -4.43 -7.20
CA ASP A 61 8.37 -5.80 -7.61
C ASP A 61 6.87 -6.04 -7.73
N LEU A 62 6.10 -5.58 -6.74
CA LEU A 62 4.65 -5.73 -6.75
C LEU A 62 4.03 -5.00 -7.95
N VAL A 63 4.43 -3.75 -8.19
CA VAL A 63 3.93 -2.93 -9.30
C VAL A 63 4.30 -3.57 -10.65
N MET A 64 5.58 -3.86 -10.85
CA MET A 64 6.07 -4.43 -12.11
C MET A 64 5.43 -5.81 -12.39
N GLY A 65 5.34 -6.67 -11.37
CA GLY A 65 4.72 -7.98 -11.47
C GLY A 65 3.24 -7.89 -11.83
N THR A 66 2.49 -7.03 -11.13
CA THR A 66 1.06 -6.80 -11.38
C THR A 66 0.79 -6.23 -12.76
N MET A 67 1.64 -5.30 -13.23
CA MET A 67 1.50 -4.65 -14.54
C MET A 67 2.11 -5.47 -15.69
N GLY A 68 2.68 -6.64 -15.42
CA GLY A 68 3.26 -7.51 -16.45
C GLY A 68 4.58 -7.00 -17.03
N LEU A 69 5.28 -6.10 -16.35
CA LEU A 69 6.56 -5.51 -16.74
C LEU A 69 7.77 -6.40 -16.38
N GLY A 70 7.52 -7.59 -15.81
CA GLY A 70 8.53 -8.47 -15.24
C GLY A 70 8.76 -8.22 -13.75
N GLY A 71 9.81 -8.79 -13.17
CA GLY A 71 10.22 -8.50 -11.79
C GLY A 71 11.49 -7.64 -11.78
N SER A 72 11.76 -6.90 -10.72
CA SER A 72 12.96 -6.04 -10.63
C SER A 72 14.28 -6.83 -10.72
N ALA A 73 14.25 -8.12 -10.38
CA ALA A 73 15.37 -9.03 -10.55
C ALA A 73 15.61 -9.46 -12.03
N ARG A 74 14.58 -9.39 -12.89
CA ARG A 74 14.64 -9.79 -14.30
C ARG A 74 14.80 -8.60 -15.24
N PHE A 75 14.25 -7.46 -14.87
CA PHE A 75 14.45 -6.17 -15.52
C PHE A 75 15.01 -5.24 -14.47
N ARG A 76 16.25 -4.76 -14.65
CA ARG A 76 16.71 -3.66 -13.80
C ARG A 76 15.80 -2.48 -14.10
N LEU A 77 15.44 -1.71 -13.06
CA LEU A 77 14.73 -0.46 -13.27
C LEU A 77 15.39 0.34 -14.38
N ASP A 78 16.73 0.37 -14.40
CA ASP A 78 17.58 1.03 -15.40
C ASP A 78 17.31 0.64 -16.86
N ASP A 79 16.83 -0.57 -17.12
CA ASP A 79 16.54 -1.08 -18.47
C ASP A 79 15.20 -0.54 -19.03
N LEU A 80 14.40 0.17 -18.21
CA LEU A 80 13.11 0.73 -18.60
C LEU A 80 13.21 2.18 -19.09
N ASP A 81 12.28 2.59 -19.96
CA ASP A 81 12.14 3.98 -20.36
C ASP A 81 11.80 4.87 -19.15
N THR A 82 12.37 6.07 -19.12
CA THR A 82 12.19 7.04 -18.02
C THR A 82 10.73 7.28 -17.63
N PRO A 83 9.76 7.45 -18.56
CA PRO A 83 8.36 7.62 -18.20
C PRO A 83 7.77 6.41 -17.46
N VAL A 84 8.19 5.19 -17.82
CA VAL A 84 7.74 3.95 -17.16
C VAL A 84 8.33 3.86 -15.76
N LYS A 85 9.63 4.17 -15.60
CA LYS A 85 10.30 4.24 -14.28
C LYS A 85 9.56 5.17 -13.32
N LEU A 86 9.31 6.40 -13.75
CA LEU A 86 8.60 7.40 -12.93
C LEU A 86 7.22 6.91 -12.53
N ARG A 87 6.48 6.28 -13.45
CA ARG A 87 5.15 5.74 -13.15
C ARG A 87 5.18 4.57 -12.15
N ILE A 88 6.20 3.70 -12.22
CA ILE A 88 6.42 2.65 -11.22
C ILE A 88 6.67 3.29 -9.85
N MET A 89 7.53 4.30 -9.78
CA MET A 89 7.86 5.01 -8.55
C MET A 89 6.62 5.69 -7.93
N ASP A 90 5.88 6.45 -8.72
CA ASP A 90 4.66 7.13 -8.27
C ASP A 90 3.62 6.13 -7.75
N THR A 91 3.44 5.01 -8.45
CA THR A 91 2.52 3.94 -8.04
C THR A 91 2.97 3.31 -6.72
N ALA A 92 4.28 3.03 -6.57
CA ALA A 92 4.84 2.47 -5.35
C ALA A 92 4.67 3.42 -4.15
N PHE A 93 4.95 4.72 -4.31
CA PHE A 93 4.74 5.71 -3.25
C PHE A 93 3.26 5.84 -2.87
N ALA A 94 2.36 5.81 -3.85
CA ALA A 94 0.93 5.83 -3.60
C ALA A 94 0.45 4.62 -2.79
N LEU A 95 0.97 3.43 -3.08
CA LEU A 95 0.66 2.21 -2.32
C LEU A 95 1.25 2.24 -0.91
N MET A 96 2.47 2.76 -0.77
CA MET A 96 3.14 2.92 0.51
C MET A 96 2.32 3.82 1.45
N ASP A 97 1.71 4.89 0.93
CA ASP A 97 0.75 5.70 1.68
C ASP A 97 -0.45 4.88 2.16
N ARG A 98 -1.05 4.04 1.30
CA ARG A 98 -2.20 3.20 1.71
C ARG A 98 -1.84 2.20 2.81
N VAL A 99 -0.67 1.57 2.73
CA VAL A 99 -0.14 0.70 3.77
C VAL A 99 0.02 1.46 5.09
N ARG A 100 0.55 2.68 5.06
CA ARG A 100 0.74 3.51 6.26
C ARG A 100 -0.58 3.99 6.84
N PHE A 101 -1.59 4.25 6.02
CA PHE A 101 -2.94 4.56 6.49
C PHE A 101 -3.59 3.34 7.17
N GLU A 102 -3.43 2.13 6.63
CA GLU A 102 -3.90 0.91 7.30
C GLU A 102 -3.22 0.71 8.67
N LEU A 103 -1.93 0.98 8.76
CA LEU A 103 -1.23 0.98 10.05
C LEU A 103 -1.81 2.02 11.02
N MET A 104 -2.05 3.25 10.56
CA MET A 104 -2.69 4.30 11.36
C MET A 104 -4.11 3.90 11.80
N ARG A 105 -4.87 3.21 10.94
CA ARG A 105 -6.21 2.70 11.25
C ARG A 105 -6.17 1.67 12.38
N ARG A 106 -5.21 0.73 12.33
CA ARG A 106 -5.00 -0.27 13.40
C ARG A 106 -4.58 0.34 14.74
N LEU A 107 -3.97 1.53 14.72
CA LEU A 107 -3.70 2.32 15.94
C LEU A 107 -4.92 3.13 16.42
N GLY A 108 -6.02 3.16 15.65
CA GLY A 108 -7.17 4.02 15.90
C GLY A 108 -6.92 5.50 15.58
N TRP A 109 -5.90 5.84 14.80
CA TRP A 109 -5.55 7.24 14.52
C TRP A 109 -6.39 7.85 13.39
N VAL A 110 -6.92 7.01 12.51
CA VAL A 110 -7.79 7.42 11.40
C VAL A 110 -9.08 6.61 11.42
N GLU A 111 -10.15 7.22 10.93
CA GLU A 111 -11.51 6.63 10.97
C GLU A 111 -11.69 5.53 9.93
N ASP A 112 -11.11 5.75 8.74
CA ASP A 112 -11.23 4.89 7.58
C ASP A 112 -9.89 4.77 6.84
N VAL A 113 -9.79 3.82 5.92
CA VAL A 113 -8.74 3.81 4.89
C VAL A 113 -9.43 3.78 3.54
N PRO A 114 -9.11 4.71 2.63
CA PRO A 114 -9.78 4.69 1.35
C PRO A 114 -9.51 3.37 0.63
N ASP A 115 -10.55 2.82 0.01
CA ASP A 115 -10.50 1.58 -0.76
C ASP A 115 -10.01 0.36 0.05
N GLU A 116 -10.23 0.31 1.38
CA GLU A 116 -9.75 -0.76 2.28
C GLU A 116 -10.27 -2.16 1.96
N ASP A 117 -11.46 -2.23 1.35
CA ASP A 117 -12.12 -3.46 0.94
C ASP A 117 -11.54 -4.03 -0.37
N ARG A 118 -10.68 -3.26 -1.06
CA ARG A 118 -10.12 -3.64 -2.35
C ARG A 118 -8.89 -4.53 -2.19
N PRO A 119 -8.75 -5.56 -3.05
CA PRO A 119 -7.51 -6.32 -3.12
C PRO A 119 -6.31 -5.44 -3.47
N LEU A 120 -5.15 -5.77 -2.91
CA LEU A 120 -3.92 -5.00 -3.10
C LEU A 120 -3.51 -4.92 -4.58
N ILE A 121 -3.71 -5.99 -5.35
CA ILE A 121 -3.47 -5.99 -6.80
C ILE A 121 -4.38 -5.00 -7.55
N THR A 122 -5.61 -4.81 -7.08
CA THR A 122 -6.54 -3.83 -7.66
C THR A 122 -6.08 -2.42 -7.30
N LEU A 123 -5.62 -2.19 -6.07
CA LEU A 123 -5.04 -0.91 -5.67
C LEU A 123 -3.83 -0.53 -6.54
N VAL A 124 -2.97 -1.49 -6.87
CA VAL A 124 -1.83 -1.27 -7.78
C VAL A 124 -2.31 -0.81 -9.16
N GLN A 125 -3.26 -1.53 -9.75
CA GLN A 125 -3.81 -1.21 -11.07
C GLN A 125 -4.52 0.14 -11.09
N GLU A 126 -5.28 0.45 -10.05
CA GLU A 126 -5.97 1.73 -9.92
C GLU A 126 -4.99 2.88 -9.71
N ALA A 127 -3.97 2.72 -8.87
CA ALA A 127 -2.93 3.72 -8.68
C ALA A 127 -2.18 3.98 -10.00
N TRP A 128 -1.86 2.92 -10.74
CA TRP A 128 -1.24 3.02 -12.05
C TRP A 128 -2.12 3.81 -13.03
N GLN A 129 -3.42 3.53 -13.08
CA GLN A 129 -4.34 4.16 -14.04
C GLN A 129 -4.75 5.58 -13.65
N LYS A 130 -5.04 5.82 -12.37
CA LYS A 130 -5.61 7.08 -11.85
C LYS A 130 -4.55 8.09 -11.43
N GLY A 131 -3.32 7.65 -11.18
CA GLY A 131 -2.18 8.50 -10.82
C GLY A 131 -2.51 9.51 -9.72
N PRO A 132 -2.42 10.84 -9.96
CA PRO A 132 -2.69 11.86 -8.95
C PRO A 132 -4.07 11.76 -8.28
N ALA A 133 -5.10 11.28 -8.98
CA ALA A 133 -6.43 11.13 -8.42
C ALA A 133 -6.50 10.03 -7.34
N PHE A 134 -5.64 8.99 -7.44
CA PHE A 134 -5.54 7.95 -6.42
C PHE A 134 -4.90 8.48 -5.13
N VAL A 135 -3.87 9.33 -5.25
CA VAL A 135 -3.08 9.88 -4.12
C VAL A 135 -3.87 10.93 -3.32
N ARG A 136 -4.84 11.60 -3.96
CA ARG A 136 -5.70 12.60 -3.30
C ARG A 136 -6.64 12.01 -2.26
N LYS A 137 -6.94 10.71 -2.32
CA LYS A 137 -7.75 10.04 -1.30
C LYS A 137 -6.88 9.83 -0.05
N VAL A 138 -7.17 10.61 1.00
CA VAL A 138 -6.51 10.55 2.30
C VAL A 138 -7.58 10.29 3.36
N PRO A 139 -7.33 9.44 4.35
CA PRO A 139 -8.29 9.18 5.41
C PRO A 139 -8.49 10.40 6.32
N ARG A 140 -9.54 10.36 7.13
CA ARG A 140 -9.81 11.37 8.16
C ARG A 140 -9.12 10.99 9.47
N LEU A 141 -8.58 12.00 10.16
CA LEU A 141 -8.06 11.80 11.51
C LEU A 141 -9.23 11.50 12.46
N ALA A 142 -9.07 10.52 13.34
CA ALA A 142 -10.09 10.16 14.32
C ALA A 142 -10.35 11.30 15.30
N GLY A 143 -11.63 11.53 15.65
CA GLY A 143 -12.06 12.60 16.55
C GLY A 143 -11.42 12.59 17.93
N HIS A 144 -10.96 11.43 18.40
CA HIS A 144 -10.29 11.27 19.70
C HIS A 144 -8.77 11.45 19.63
N HIS A 145 -8.19 11.68 18.44
CA HIS A 145 -6.76 11.91 18.31
C HIS A 145 -6.39 13.31 18.87
N PRO A 146 -5.29 13.46 19.65
CA PRO A 146 -4.94 14.74 20.28
C PRO A 146 -4.83 15.93 19.30
N ASP A 147 -4.37 15.67 18.08
CA ASP A 147 -4.21 16.69 17.04
C ASP A 147 -5.49 17.02 16.25
N TYR A 148 -6.63 16.38 16.55
CA TYR A 148 -7.89 16.51 15.78
C TYR A 148 -8.41 17.94 15.71
N GLU A 149 -8.38 18.68 16.82
CA GLU A 149 -8.85 20.06 16.87
C GLU A 149 -8.07 21.02 15.96
N ASN A 150 -6.77 20.75 15.77
CA ASN A 150 -5.95 21.51 14.83
C ASN A 150 -6.18 21.03 13.40
N TYR A 151 -6.27 19.72 13.19
CA TYR A 151 -6.53 19.09 11.90
C TYR A 151 -7.84 19.56 11.25
N ARG A 152 -8.95 19.62 12.01
CA ARG A 152 -10.28 19.96 11.46
C ARG A 152 -10.39 21.39 10.93
N LYS A 153 -9.49 22.28 11.36
CA LYS A 153 -9.43 23.69 10.93
C LYS A 153 -8.69 23.87 9.60
N LEU A 154 -7.97 22.85 9.13
CA LEU A 154 -7.20 22.89 7.90
C LEU A 154 -8.09 22.72 6.67
N ASN A 155 -7.67 23.28 5.54
CA ASN A 155 -8.26 22.96 4.24
C ASN A 155 -7.92 21.50 3.83
N PRO A 156 -8.64 20.89 2.88
CA PRO A 156 -8.44 19.48 2.51
C PRO A 156 -7.01 19.12 2.07
N ARG A 157 -6.29 20.03 1.42
CA ARG A 157 -4.90 19.79 0.99
C ARG A 157 -3.95 19.73 2.21
N ASP A 158 -4.15 20.63 3.14
CA ASP A 158 -3.35 20.71 4.37
C ASP A 158 -3.69 19.58 5.34
N GLN A 159 -4.95 19.13 5.36
CA GLN A 159 -5.35 17.90 6.04
C GLN A 159 -4.57 16.69 5.51
N GLY A 160 -4.45 16.56 4.18
CA GLY A 160 -3.67 15.51 3.55
C GLY A 160 -2.19 15.52 3.95
N THR A 161 -1.62 16.70 4.13
CA THR A 161 -0.25 16.90 4.61
C THR A 161 -0.13 16.58 6.11
N ALA A 162 -1.11 17.00 6.92
CA ALA A 162 -1.13 16.76 8.35
C ALA A 162 -1.17 15.26 8.69
N ILE A 163 -2.00 14.47 8.00
CA ILE A 163 -2.03 13.01 8.16
C ILE A 163 -0.65 12.40 7.86
N ARG A 164 -0.02 12.79 6.74
CA ARG A 164 1.29 12.24 6.35
C ARG A 164 2.41 12.60 7.33
N ARG A 165 2.33 13.76 7.99
CA ARG A 165 3.29 14.17 9.03
C ARG A 165 3.23 13.28 10.28
N LEU A 166 2.10 12.61 10.53
CA LEU A 166 1.94 11.70 11.66
C LEU A 166 2.53 10.31 11.41
N ILE A 167 2.78 9.94 10.15
CA ILE A 167 3.26 8.60 9.75
C ILE A 167 4.50 8.15 10.52
N PRO A 168 5.58 8.96 10.67
CA PRO A 168 6.77 8.52 11.41
C PRO A 168 6.46 8.12 12.86
N LYS A 169 5.60 8.90 13.54
CA LYS A 169 5.17 8.61 14.92
C LYS A 169 4.28 7.37 14.96
N ALA A 170 3.37 7.21 13.99
CA ALA A 170 2.52 6.03 13.87
C ALA A 170 3.36 4.75 13.71
N VAL A 171 4.32 4.75 12.79
CA VAL A 171 5.22 3.61 12.57
C VAL A 171 6.01 3.26 13.83
N ALA A 172 6.52 4.26 14.55
CA ALA A 172 7.24 4.05 15.81
C ALA A 172 6.33 3.41 16.89
N GLN A 173 5.10 3.90 17.05
CA GLN A 173 4.15 3.35 18.02
C GLN A 173 3.69 1.94 17.64
N TYR A 174 3.38 1.70 16.37
CA TYR A 174 2.99 0.37 15.90
C TYR A 174 4.11 -0.65 16.05
N ARG A 175 5.38 -0.24 15.88
CA ARG A 175 6.53 -1.09 16.15
C ARG A 175 6.60 -1.55 17.60
N VAL A 176 6.31 -0.66 18.56
CA VAL A 176 6.23 -1.02 19.98
C VAL A 176 5.07 -1.99 20.22
N MET A 177 3.92 -1.77 19.60
CA MET A 177 2.77 -2.68 19.70
C MET A 177 3.09 -4.08 19.17
N VAL A 178 3.71 -4.20 17.99
CA VAL A 178 4.05 -5.50 17.40
C VAL A 178 5.14 -6.22 18.19
N LYS A 179 6.18 -5.51 18.64
CA LYS A 179 7.29 -6.11 19.40
C LYS A 179 7.01 -6.32 20.89
N GLY A 180 6.03 -5.61 21.43
CA GLY A 180 5.58 -5.72 22.83
C GLY A 180 4.58 -6.84 23.07
N VAL A 181 4.07 -7.46 22.00
CA VAL A 181 3.34 -8.73 22.05
C VAL A 181 4.37 -9.85 21.91
N SER A 182 5.12 -10.11 22.98
CA SER A 182 5.73 -11.43 23.18
C SER A 182 4.70 -12.32 23.89
N PRO A 183 4.59 -13.62 23.53
CA PRO A 183 3.65 -14.56 24.14
C PRO A 183 3.85 -14.73 25.65
#